data_AF-A0A966P8C4-F1
#
_entry.id   AF-A0A966P8C4-F1
#
_cell.length_a   1.000
_cell.length_b   1.000
_cell.length_c   1.000
_cell.angle_alpha   90.00
_cell.angle_beta   90.00
_cell.angle_gamma   90.00
#
_symmetry.space_group_name_H-M   'P 1'
#
loop_
_entity.id
_entity.type
_entity.pdbx_description
1 polymer ?
#
loop_
_entity_poly.entity_id
_entity_poly.type
_entity_poly.pdbx_seq_one_letter_code
_entity_poly.pdbx_strand_id
1 'polypeptide(L)'
;MFASPATITGSIGVFGLLFSAEDLMHNTLGIKSQPVGTHPLASALQLDQAPSPAMLDVLQSNVDRTYNRFKDIVATGRHMDRPQVDSIARGHVYTGSDALQLGLVDQEGGFLEALKRAHQLAGYSEPARIVFYPDDLDPLEEALAALGAKTQSAWQSWTWGTSAQWLQKIQSEWNALQSYQGVQMRAQSLNL
;
A
#
# COMPACT_ATOMS: atom_id res chain seq x y z
N MET A 1 15.23 -15.98 1.39
CA MET A 1 14.25 -15.28 0.56
C MET A 1 14.15 -15.97 -0.78
N PHE A 2 12.93 -16.30 -1.21
CA PHE A 2 12.65 -16.93 -2.51
C PHE A 2 11.83 -15.96 -3.36
N ALA A 3 12.06 -15.94 -4.67
CA ALA A 3 11.23 -15.22 -5.63
C ALA A 3 11.10 -16.01 -6.92
N SER A 4 9.93 -15.97 -7.55
CA SER A 4 9.78 -16.55 -8.89
C SER A 4 10.47 -15.65 -9.91
N PRO A 5 10.91 -16.17 -11.08
CA PRO A 5 11.52 -15.35 -12.12
C PRO A 5 10.70 -14.10 -12.49
N ALA A 6 9.38 -14.24 -12.51
CA ALA A 6 8.43 -13.17 -12.86
C ALA A 6 8.00 -12.29 -11.67
N THR A 7 8.53 -12.52 -10.47
CA THR A 7 8.25 -11.65 -9.31
C THR A 7 8.71 -10.23 -9.61
N ILE A 8 7.89 -9.23 -9.27
CA ILE A 8 8.27 -7.82 -9.33
C ILE A 8 8.68 -7.40 -7.92
N THR A 9 9.94 -7.02 -7.74
CA THR A 9 10.50 -6.67 -6.44
C THR A 9 11.53 -5.53 -6.55
N GLY A 10 12.31 -5.29 -5.50
CA GLY A 10 13.19 -4.13 -5.39
C GLY A 10 12.42 -2.94 -4.83
N SER A 11 12.35 -1.85 -5.60
CA SER A 11 11.73 -0.58 -5.20
C SER A 11 12.30 -0.06 -3.87
N ILE A 12 13.61 -0.18 -3.70
CA ILE A 12 14.31 0.34 -2.52
C ILE A 12 14.42 1.85 -2.69
N GLY A 13 13.39 2.57 -2.24
CA GLY A 13 13.22 4.00 -2.39
C GLY A 13 12.17 4.55 -1.44
N VAL A 14 12.19 5.87 -1.22
CA VAL A 14 11.21 6.59 -0.40
C VAL A 14 10.85 7.87 -1.12
N PHE A 15 9.56 8.18 -1.20
CA PHE A 15 9.08 9.44 -1.74
C PHE A 15 7.90 9.94 -0.92
N GLY A 16 7.69 11.25 -0.94
CA GLY A 16 6.53 11.91 -0.35
C GLY A 16 5.77 12.69 -1.40
N LEU A 17 4.45 12.74 -1.26
CA LEU A 17 3.58 13.58 -2.07
C LEU A 17 2.81 14.52 -1.17
N LEU A 18 2.74 15.79 -1.58
CA LEU A 18 1.93 16.81 -0.94
C LEU A 18 1.03 17.42 -2.01
N PHE A 19 -0.22 17.63 -1.65
CA PHE A 19 -1.17 18.34 -2.48
C PHE A 19 -1.46 19.69 -1.84
N SER A 20 -1.58 20.72 -2.68
CA SER A 20 -2.08 22.01 -2.27
C SER A 20 -3.31 22.35 -3.11
N ALA A 21 -4.35 22.81 -2.44
CA ALA A 21 -5.55 23.38 -3.01
C ALA A 21 -5.55 24.92 -2.92
N GLU A 22 -4.40 25.55 -2.62
CA GLU A 22 -4.27 26.99 -2.46
C GLU A 22 -4.88 27.75 -3.65
N ASP A 23 -4.47 27.43 -4.87
CA ASP A 23 -4.98 28.12 -6.07
C ASP A 23 -6.49 27.90 -6.28
N LEU A 24 -6.98 26.68 -6.02
CA LEU A 24 -8.40 26.37 -6.12
C LEU A 24 -9.19 27.20 -5.10
N MET A 25 -8.75 27.22 -3.85
CA MET A 25 -9.47 27.88 -2.77
C MET A 25 -9.38 29.41 -2.89
N HIS A 26 -8.18 29.94 -3.08
CA HIS A 26 -7.92 31.37 -3.05
C HIS A 26 -8.31 32.07 -4.36
N ASN A 27 -7.96 31.49 -5.51
CA ASN A 27 -8.13 32.14 -6.81
C ASN A 27 -9.42 31.75 -7.53
N THR A 28 -9.97 30.56 -7.29
CA THR A 28 -11.22 30.10 -7.93
C THR A 28 -12.44 30.30 -7.04
N LEU A 29 -12.37 29.83 -5.79
CA LEU A 29 -13.51 29.87 -4.86
C LEU A 29 -13.56 31.15 -4.01
N GLY A 30 -12.48 31.92 -3.97
CA GLY A 30 -12.37 33.13 -3.15
C GLY A 30 -12.36 32.88 -1.64
N ILE A 31 -12.18 31.63 -1.21
CA ILE A 31 -12.07 31.23 0.20
C ILE A 31 -10.65 31.54 0.65
N LYS A 32 -10.47 32.27 1.74
CA LYS A 32 -9.15 32.58 2.30
C LYS A 32 -9.13 32.26 3.78
N SER A 33 -8.05 31.64 4.23
CA SER A 33 -7.83 31.32 5.64
C SER A 33 -6.70 32.17 6.22
N GLN A 34 -6.85 32.58 7.48
CA GLN A 34 -5.78 33.16 8.27
C GLN A 34 -5.42 32.21 9.40
N PRO A 35 -4.36 31.41 9.23
CA PRO A 35 -3.91 30.54 10.30
C PRO A 35 -3.37 31.37 11.47
N VAL A 36 -3.73 30.97 12.68
CA VAL A 36 -3.17 31.49 13.93
C VAL A 36 -2.42 30.35 14.60
N GLY A 37 -1.14 30.56 14.89
CA GLY A 37 -0.29 29.54 15.48
C GLY A 37 0.83 30.15 16.31
N THR A 38 1.36 29.36 17.24
CA THR A 38 2.48 29.76 18.12
C THR A 38 3.85 29.51 17.47
N HIS A 39 3.89 28.86 16.31
CA HIS A 39 5.12 28.49 15.60
C HIS A 39 4.94 28.62 14.07
N PRO A 40 5.98 28.99 13.29
CA PRO A 40 5.89 29.10 11.83
C PRO A 40 5.46 27.84 11.08
N LEU A 41 5.64 26.66 11.70
CA LEU A 41 5.24 25.36 11.14
C LEU A 41 3.84 24.89 11.61
N ALA A 42 3.12 25.70 12.39
CA ALA A 42 1.81 25.31 12.95
C ALA A 42 0.75 25.01 11.88
N SER A 43 0.90 25.56 10.68
CA SER A 43 -0.01 25.37 9.53
C SER A 43 0.64 24.68 8.35
N ALA A 44 1.76 23.99 8.57
CA ALA A 44 2.64 23.54 7.50
C ALA A 44 2.11 22.40 6.62
N LEU A 45 0.96 21.81 6.97
CA LEU A 45 0.28 20.75 6.21
C LEU A 45 -1.19 21.09 5.91
N GLN A 46 -1.57 22.37 5.99
CA GLN A 46 -2.91 22.78 5.58
C GLN A 46 -3.05 22.70 4.06
N LEU A 47 -4.24 22.30 3.59
CA LEU A 47 -4.48 22.11 2.16
C LEU A 47 -4.66 23.44 1.42
N ASP A 48 -5.08 24.48 2.10
CA ASP A 48 -5.36 25.82 1.56
C ASP A 48 -4.11 26.67 1.37
N GLN A 49 -2.92 26.16 1.74
CA GLN A 49 -1.65 26.85 1.58
C GLN A 49 -0.58 25.89 1.08
N ALA A 50 0.20 26.32 0.10
CA ALA A 50 1.38 25.57 -0.31
C ALA A 50 2.39 25.48 0.85
N PRO A 51 3.07 24.33 1.01
CA PRO A 51 4.09 24.17 2.04
C PRO A 51 5.24 25.15 1.81
N SER A 52 5.68 25.79 2.89
CA SER A 52 6.81 26.71 2.84
C SER A 52 8.13 25.98 2.52
N PRO A 53 9.17 26.68 2.01
CA PRO A 53 10.48 26.06 1.76
C PRO A 53 11.06 25.39 3.00
N ALA A 54 10.94 26.02 4.17
CA ALA A 54 11.39 25.45 5.44
C ALA A 54 10.65 24.14 5.80
N MET A 55 9.36 24.03 5.46
CA MET A 55 8.62 22.79 5.65
C MET A 55 9.06 21.71 4.67
N LEU A 56 9.28 22.07 3.41
CA LEU A 56 9.78 21.15 2.38
C LEU A 56 11.13 20.55 2.79
N ASP A 57 12.04 21.36 3.34
CA ASP A 57 13.33 20.89 3.84
C ASP A 57 13.20 19.90 5.01
N VAL A 58 12.26 20.14 5.92
CA VAL A 58 11.95 19.23 7.03
C VAL A 58 11.39 17.91 6.50
N LEU A 59 10.47 17.96 5.54
CA LEU A 59 9.90 16.74 4.94
C LEU A 59 10.95 15.97 4.14
N GLN A 60 11.78 16.66 3.37
CA GLN A 60 12.88 16.04 2.63
C GLN A 60 13.88 15.38 3.59
N SER A 61 14.22 16.03 4.70
CA SER A 61 15.08 15.43 5.74
C SER A 61 14.50 14.12 6.31
N ASN A 62 13.16 14.05 6.45
CA ASN A 62 12.48 12.81 6.87
C ASN A 62 12.52 11.73 5.79
N VAL A 63 12.34 12.09 4.52
CA VAL A 63 12.49 11.19 3.37
C VAL A 63 13.91 10.61 3.35
N ASP A 64 14.93 11.47 3.44
CA ASP A 64 16.33 11.07 3.41
C ASP A 64 16.69 10.15 4.58
N ARG A 65 16.22 10.49 5.79
CA ARG A 65 16.42 9.65 6.98
C ARG A 65 15.80 8.27 6.80
N THR A 66 14.58 8.20 6.26
CA THR A 66 13.87 6.93 6.03
C THR A 66 14.56 6.12 4.94
N TYR A 67 14.98 6.77 3.85
CA TYR A 67 15.71 6.11 2.76
C TYR A 67 17.05 5.54 3.23
N ASN A 68 17.80 6.30 4.02
CA ASN A 68 19.04 5.83 4.61
C ASN A 68 18.79 4.62 5.52
N ARG A 69 17.78 4.67 6.39
CA ARG A 69 17.38 3.52 7.22
C ARG A 69 17.00 2.30 6.38
N PHE A 70 16.24 2.48 5.30
CA PHE A 70 15.84 1.38 4.43
C PHE A 70 17.08 0.72 3.81
N LYS A 71 18.00 1.50 3.24
CA LYS A 71 19.26 0.99 2.71
C LYS A 71 20.10 0.28 3.79
N ASP A 72 20.07 0.71 5.06
CA ASP A 72 20.81 0.06 6.16
C ASP A 72 20.21 -1.31 6.51
N ILE A 73 18.88 -1.42 6.50
CA ILE A 73 18.17 -2.68 6.69
C ILE A 73 18.53 -3.67 5.57
N VAL A 74 18.53 -3.21 4.32
CA VAL A 74 18.91 -4.05 3.16
C VAL A 74 20.38 -4.46 3.26
N ALA A 75 21.29 -3.53 3.52
CA ALA A 75 22.72 -3.82 3.69
C ALA A 75 22.95 -4.90 4.74
N THR A 76 22.33 -4.74 5.91
CA THR A 76 22.44 -5.70 7.02
C THR A 76 21.82 -7.05 6.67
N GLY A 77 20.60 -7.06 6.14
CA GLY A 77 19.86 -8.29 5.85
C GLY A 77 20.37 -9.08 4.66
N ARG A 78 21.09 -8.43 3.74
CA ARG A 78 21.71 -9.05 2.56
C ARG A 78 23.22 -9.22 2.68
N HIS A 79 23.80 -8.81 3.80
CA HIS A 79 25.26 -8.80 4.01
C HIS A 79 26.02 -8.07 2.89
N MET A 80 25.50 -6.92 2.48
CA MET A 80 26.05 -6.07 1.43
C MET A 80 26.61 -4.77 2.01
N ASP A 81 27.64 -4.24 1.36
CA ASP A 81 28.14 -2.91 1.71
C ASP A 81 27.18 -1.81 1.23
N ARG A 82 27.14 -0.71 1.97
CA ARG A 82 26.29 0.45 1.67
C ARG A 82 26.41 0.96 0.22
N PRO A 83 27.61 1.07 -0.38
CA PRO A 83 27.75 1.48 -1.78
C PRO A 83 27.13 0.48 -2.77
N GLN A 84 27.20 -0.81 -2.48
CA GLN A 84 26.57 -1.84 -3.33
C GLN A 84 25.05 -1.67 -3.31
N VAL A 85 24.47 -1.53 -2.11
CA VAL A 85 23.03 -1.27 -1.97
C VAL A 85 22.63 0.03 -2.68
N ASP A 86 23.41 1.10 -2.55
CA ASP A 86 23.11 2.37 -3.23
C ASP A 86 23.09 2.24 -4.76
N SER A 87 23.97 1.41 -5.33
CA SER A 87 24.04 1.17 -6.78
C SER A 87 22.81 0.46 -7.35
N ILE A 88 22.12 -0.35 -6.52
CA ILE A 88 20.93 -1.12 -6.91
C ILE A 88 19.63 -0.54 -6.35
N ALA A 89 19.68 0.52 -5.52
CA ALA A 89 18.52 1.12 -4.87
C ALA A 89 17.84 2.20 -5.75
N ARG A 90 17.56 3.39 -5.21
CA ARG A 90 16.98 4.55 -5.94
C ARG A 90 15.61 4.29 -6.57
N GLY A 91 14.84 3.37 -5.98
CA GLY A 91 13.51 3.01 -6.47
C GLY A 91 13.50 2.14 -7.73
N HIS A 92 14.64 1.58 -8.14
CA HIS A 92 14.68 0.63 -9.24
C HIS A 92 13.86 -0.63 -8.92
N VAL A 93 13.06 -1.05 -9.90
CA VAL A 93 12.24 -2.26 -9.84
C VAL A 93 12.94 -3.36 -10.64
N TYR A 94 12.95 -4.57 -10.09
CA TYR A 94 13.63 -5.72 -10.65
C TYR A 94 12.68 -6.91 -10.81
N THR A 95 12.97 -7.75 -11.79
CA THR A 95 12.38 -9.09 -11.84
C THR A 95 12.99 -9.98 -10.74
N GLY A 96 12.38 -11.13 -10.44
CA GLY A 96 12.92 -12.05 -9.45
C GLY A 96 14.26 -12.63 -9.89
N SER A 97 14.43 -12.89 -11.19
CA SER A 97 15.71 -13.34 -11.75
C SER A 97 16.80 -12.27 -11.64
N ASP A 98 16.48 -10.99 -11.92
CA ASP A 98 17.44 -9.90 -11.72
C ASP A 98 17.76 -9.73 -10.23
N ALA A 99 16.76 -9.78 -9.36
CA ALA A 99 16.93 -9.68 -7.91
C ALA A 99 17.83 -10.80 -7.36
N LEU A 100 17.79 -12.01 -7.95
CA LEU A 100 18.70 -13.09 -7.58
C LEU A 100 20.14 -12.74 -7.98
N GLN A 101 20.36 -12.27 -9.20
CA GLN A 101 21.70 -11.89 -9.69
C GLN A 101 22.29 -10.74 -8.88
N LEU A 102 21.46 -9.78 -8.48
CA LEU A 102 21.85 -8.65 -7.63
C LEU A 102 21.97 -9.02 -6.15
N GLY A 103 21.65 -10.26 -5.77
CA GLY A 103 21.72 -10.74 -4.39
C GLY A 103 20.63 -10.20 -3.47
N LEU A 104 19.54 -9.63 -3.99
CA LEU A 104 18.38 -9.16 -3.22
C LEU A 104 17.48 -10.32 -2.74
N VAL A 105 17.53 -11.47 -3.42
CA VAL A 105 16.92 -12.73 -3.00
C VAL A 105 17.96 -13.85 -2.97
N ASP A 106 17.67 -14.97 -2.30
CA ASP A 106 18.64 -16.06 -2.14
C ASP A 106 18.50 -17.14 -3.21
N GLN A 107 17.27 -17.42 -3.65
CA GLN A 107 16.97 -18.50 -4.61
C GLN A 107 15.72 -18.18 -5.44
N GLU A 108 15.67 -18.75 -6.64
CA GLU A 108 14.42 -18.83 -7.39
C GLU A 108 13.48 -19.84 -6.75
N GLY A 109 12.19 -19.50 -6.67
CA GLY A 109 11.17 -20.39 -6.10
C GLY A 109 9.95 -19.63 -5.62
N GLY A 110 8.96 -20.36 -5.10
CA GLY A 110 7.73 -19.80 -4.56
C GLY A 110 7.47 -20.28 -3.14
N PHE A 111 6.18 -20.35 -2.81
CA PHE A 111 5.70 -20.72 -1.49
C PHE A 111 6.14 -22.14 -1.07
N LEU A 112 6.09 -23.12 -1.98
CA LEU A 112 6.42 -24.51 -1.68
C LEU A 112 7.91 -24.70 -1.37
N GLU A 113 8.79 -24.05 -2.12
CA GLU A 113 10.23 -24.07 -1.90
C GLU A 113 10.59 -23.38 -0.58
N ALA A 114 9.96 -22.24 -0.29
CA ALA A 114 10.12 -21.52 0.97
C ALA A 114 9.67 -22.38 2.16
N LEU A 115 8.53 -23.05 2.06
CA LEU A 115 8.01 -23.94 3.10
C LEU A 115 8.94 -25.13 3.33
N LYS A 116 9.38 -25.80 2.25
CA LYS A 116 10.33 -26.92 2.35
C LYS A 116 11.62 -26.49 3.02
N ARG A 117 12.14 -25.30 2.67
CA ARG A 117 13.35 -24.75 3.30
C ARG A 117 13.14 -24.43 4.77
N ALA A 118 12.01 -23.81 5.13
CA ALA A 118 11.67 -23.50 6.52
C ALA A 118 11.55 -24.78 7.36
N HIS A 119 10.88 -25.80 6.83
CA HIS A 119 10.74 -27.11 7.47
C HIS A 119 12.09 -27.75 7.77
N GLN A 120 13.01 -27.74 6.79
CA GLN A 120 14.37 -28.26 6.96
C GLN A 120 15.17 -27.50 8.02
N LEU A 121 15.04 -26.16 8.05
CA LEU A 121 15.73 -25.32 9.03
C LEU A 121 15.22 -25.51 10.45
N ALA A 122 13.93 -25.86 10.60
CA ALA A 122 13.33 -26.16 11.90
C ALA A 122 13.74 -27.53 12.47
N GLY A 123 14.31 -28.42 11.65
CA GLY A 123 14.81 -29.73 12.09
C GLY A 123 13.71 -30.74 12.43
N TYR A 124 12.50 -30.58 11.88
CA TYR A 124 11.42 -31.53 12.08
C TYR A 124 11.60 -32.78 11.23
N SER A 125 11.29 -33.95 11.79
CA SER A 125 11.30 -35.24 11.09
C SER A 125 9.98 -35.54 10.37
N GLU A 126 8.87 -35.04 10.92
CA GLU A 126 7.52 -35.29 10.43
C GLU A 126 6.95 -34.07 9.69
N PRO A 127 6.14 -34.26 8.63
CA PRO A 127 5.52 -33.16 7.90
C PRO A 127 4.74 -32.21 8.83
N ALA A 128 5.05 -30.91 8.74
CA ALA A 128 4.34 -29.89 9.49
C ALA A 128 2.95 -29.64 8.88
N ARG A 129 1.93 -29.49 9.74
CA ARG A 129 0.61 -29.00 9.32
C ARG A 129 0.71 -27.53 8.94
N ILE A 130 0.30 -27.19 7.71
CA ILE A 130 0.15 -25.82 7.25
C ILE A 130 -1.23 -25.32 7.70
N VAL A 131 -1.27 -24.14 8.32
CA VAL A 131 -2.51 -23.46 8.71
C VAL A 131 -2.48 -22.06 8.09
N PHE A 132 -3.56 -21.68 7.42
CA PHE A 132 -3.74 -20.36 6.83
C PHE A 132 -4.68 -19.55 7.71
N TYR A 133 -4.37 -18.27 7.91
CA TYR A 133 -5.17 -17.37 8.74
C TYR A 133 -5.77 -16.21 7.91
N PRO A 134 -6.94 -15.67 8.33
CA PRO A 134 -7.77 -16.15 9.43
C PRO A 134 -8.33 -17.55 9.15
N ASP A 135 -8.60 -18.33 10.20
CA ASP A 135 -9.24 -19.64 10.03
C ASP A 135 -10.58 -19.43 9.30
N ASP A 136 -10.91 -20.33 8.36
CA ASP A 136 -12.25 -20.36 7.78
C ASP A 136 -13.25 -20.47 8.93
N LEU A 137 -14.33 -19.67 8.88
CA LEU A 137 -15.42 -19.78 9.84
C LEU A 137 -15.89 -21.24 9.88
N ASP A 138 -16.26 -21.74 11.05
CA ASP A 138 -16.94 -23.04 11.17
C ASP A 138 -18.13 -23.02 10.18
N PRO A 139 -18.39 -24.10 9.40
CA PRO A 139 -19.55 -24.17 8.53
C PRO A 139 -20.88 -23.71 9.18
N LEU A 140 -21.03 -23.91 10.49
CA LEU A 140 -22.17 -23.36 11.24
C LEU A 140 -22.11 -21.83 11.39
N GLU A 141 -20.95 -21.28 11.72
CA GLU A 141 -20.73 -19.83 11.79
C GLU A 141 -20.87 -19.18 10.42
N GLU A 142 -20.38 -19.81 9.34
CA GLU A 142 -20.56 -19.35 7.97
C GLU A 142 -22.05 -19.36 7.58
N ALA A 143 -22.78 -20.43 7.91
CA ALA A 143 -24.22 -20.51 7.69
C ALA A 143 -24.99 -19.46 8.50
N LEU A 144 -24.63 -19.24 9.76
CA LEU A 144 -25.24 -18.22 10.62
C LEU A 144 -24.92 -16.80 10.15
N ALA A 145 -23.69 -16.55 9.70
CA ALA A 145 -23.28 -15.27 9.11
C ALA A 145 -24.02 -15.01 7.79
N ALA A 146 -24.14 -16.03 6.93
CA ALA A 146 -24.88 -15.94 5.67
C ALA A 146 -26.39 -15.75 5.91
N LEU A 147 -26.97 -16.41 6.92
CA LEU A 147 -28.36 -16.21 7.34
C LEU A 147 -28.57 -14.82 7.96
N GLY A 148 -27.61 -14.34 8.77
CA GLY A 148 -27.60 -12.99 9.34
C GLY A 148 -27.53 -11.92 8.25
N ALA A 149 -26.67 -12.09 7.25
CA ALA A 149 -26.55 -11.18 6.11
C ALA A 149 -27.82 -11.21 5.23
N LYS A 150 -28.39 -12.40 4.96
CA LYS A 150 -29.66 -12.54 4.22
C LYS A 150 -30.84 -11.94 4.96
N THR A 151 -30.90 -12.10 6.28
CA THR A 151 -31.95 -11.48 7.09
C THR A 151 -31.77 -9.98 7.15
N GLN A 152 -30.58 -9.45 7.45
CA GLN A 152 -30.32 -8.01 7.46
C GLN A 152 -30.63 -7.34 6.12
N SER A 153 -30.26 -7.95 5.00
CA SER A 153 -30.60 -7.45 3.65
C SER A 153 -32.11 -7.50 3.35
N ALA A 154 -32.81 -8.56 3.76
CA ALA A 154 -34.27 -8.66 3.64
C ALA A 154 -34.99 -7.61 4.52
N TRP A 155 -34.56 -7.43 5.77
CA TRP A 155 -35.08 -6.41 6.69
C TRP A 155 -34.79 -4.99 6.17
N GLN A 156 -33.57 -4.72 5.68
CA GLN A 156 -33.22 -3.43 5.06
C GLN A 156 -34.08 -3.11 3.83
N SER A 157 -34.34 -4.11 2.97
CA SER A 157 -35.19 -3.93 1.78
C SER A 157 -36.66 -3.67 2.13
N TRP A 158 -37.12 -4.17 3.28
CA TRP A 158 -38.49 -3.97 3.76
C TRP A 158 -38.66 -2.66 4.55
N THR A 159 -37.67 -2.27 5.36
CA THR A 159 -37.72 -1.02 6.14
C THR A 159 -37.46 0.23 5.30
N TRP A 160 -36.69 0.10 4.21
CA TRP A 160 -36.37 1.20 3.30
C TRP A 160 -36.90 0.85 1.90
N GLY A 161 -38.19 1.12 1.67
CA GLY A 161 -38.86 0.90 0.38
C GLY A 161 -38.17 1.59 -0.82
N THR A 162 -38.80 1.56 -2.00
CA THR A 162 -38.28 1.98 -3.32
C THR A 162 -37.39 3.24 -3.38
N SER A 163 -37.47 4.17 -2.43
CA SER A 163 -36.55 5.30 -2.25
C SER A 163 -35.12 4.95 -1.83
N ALA A 164 -34.76 3.71 -1.50
CA ALA A 164 -33.38 3.30 -1.18
C ALA A 164 -32.66 2.53 -2.31
N GLN A 165 -33.37 2.19 -3.39
CA GLN A 165 -32.79 1.43 -4.51
C GLN A 165 -31.67 2.20 -5.24
N TRP A 166 -31.77 3.53 -5.32
CA TRP A 166 -30.73 4.37 -5.92
C TRP A 166 -29.46 4.45 -5.06
N LEU A 167 -29.59 4.42 -3.73
CA LEU A 167 -28.44 4.35 -2.81
C LEU A 167 -27.76 2.99 -2.86
N GLN A 168 -28.53 1.90 -2.95
CA GLN A 168 -27.98 0.56 -3.17
C GLN A 168 -27.24 0.46 -4.50
N LYS A 169 -27.76 1.10 -5.56
CA LYS A 169 -27.07 1.21 -6.84
C LYS A 169 -25.73 1.93 -6.69
N ILE A 170 -25.70 3.11 -6.06
CA ILE A 170 -24.47 3.87 -5.81
C ILE A 170 -23.48 3.04 -4.97
N GLN A 171 -23.95 2.36 -3.92
CA GLN A 171 -23.09 1.51 -3.09
C GLN A 171 -22.53 0.32 -3.87
N SER A 172 -23.33 -0.30 -4.73
CA SER A 172 -22.90 -1.44 -5.55
C SER A 172 -21.88 -1.02 -6.62
N GLU A 173 -22.07 0.16 -7.23
CA GLU A 173 -21.12 0.75 -8.17
C GLU A 173 -19.82 1.14 -7.44
N TRP A 174 -19.91 1.67 -6.22
CA TRP A 174 -18.77 1.97 -5.37
C TRP A 174 -17.98 0.72 -4.98
N ASN A 175 -18.66 -0.35 -4.57
CA ASN A 175 -18.03 -1.62 -4.24
C ASN A 175 -17.40 -2.30 -5.47
N ALA A 176 -18.02 -2.14 -6.65
CA ALA A 176 -17.46 -2.60 -7.92
C ALA A 176 -16.19 -1.81 -8.29
N LEU A 177 -16.17 -0.50 -8.07
CA LEU A 177 -14.98 0.34 -8.28
C LEU A 177 -13.85 -0.03 -7.30
N GLN A 178 -14.19 -0.43 -6.07
CA GLN A 178 -13.22 -0.90 -5.07
C GLN A 178 -12.72 -2.33 -5.34
N SER A 179 -13.48 -3.15 -6.08
CA SER A 179 -13.09 -4.53 -6.42
C SER A 179 -12.28 -4.63 -7.72
N TYR A 180 -12.14 -3.56 -8.49
CA TYR A 180 -11.20 -3.50 -9.61
C TYR A 180 -9.75 -3.50 -9.11
N GLN A 181 -9.09 -4.66 -9.23
CA GLN A 181 -7.65 -4.83 -9.02
C GLN A 181 -6.91 -4.92 -10.37
N GLY A 182 -6.29 -3.82 -10.84
CA GLY A 182 -5.15 -3.88 -11.77
C GLY A 182 -5.15 -3.03 -13.07
N VAL A 183 -4.19 -2.09 -13.12
CA VAL A 183 -3.49 -1.42 -14.25
C VAL A 183 -4.31 -0.81 -15.40
N GLN A 184 -4.69 0.47 -15.27
CA GLN A 184 -4.36 1.57 -16.22
C GLN A 184 -5.04 2.88 -15.77
N MET A 185 -4.35 3.69 -14.95
CA MET A 185 -4.42 5.14 -15.14
C MET A 185 -3.34 5.51 -16.17
N ARG A 186 -3.63 5.28 -17.45
CA ARG A 186 -3.07 6.13 -18.50
C ARG A 186 -3.92 7.39 -18.44
N ALA A 187 -3.40 8.45 -17.85
CA ALA A 187 -3.86 9.80 -18.16
C ALA A 187 -3.58 10.03 -19.65
N GLN A 188 -4.53 9.68 -20.51
CA GLN A 188 -4.58 10.27 -21.85
C GLN A 188 -5.03 11.71 -21.63
N SER A 189 -4.10 12.64 -21.84
CA SER A 189 -4.40 14.04 -22.09
C SER A 189 -5.39 14.10 -23.26
N LEU A 190 -6.64 14.43 -22.96
CA LEU A 190 -7.54 14.99 -23.96
C LEU A 190 -7.40 16.49 -23.87
N ASN A 191 -6.66 17.05 -24.82
CA ASN A 191 -6.73 18.44 -25.19
C ASN A 191 -8.18 18.74 -25.62
N LEU A 192 -8.89 19.55 -24.85
CA LEU A 192 -9.80 20.61 -25.31
C LEU A 192 -9.86 21.69 -24.23
#